data_AF-A0A4Z0EBG7-F1
#
_entry.id   AF-A0A4Z0EBG7-F1
#
_cell.length_a   1.000
_cell.length_b   1.000
_cell.length_c   1.000
_cell.angle_alpha   90.00
_cell.angle_beta   90.00
_cell.angle_gamma   90.00
#
_symmetry.space_group_name_H-M   'P 1'
#
loop_
_entity.id
_entity.type
_entity.pdbx_description
1 polymer ?
#
loop_
_entity_poly.entity_id
_entity_poly.type
_entity_poly.pdbx_seq_one_letter_code
_entity_poly.pdbx_strand_id
1 'polypeptide(L)'
;MIEIGFDDDGLDRPAPATRQPSPDRDWRILEEGLEHPASGYFIAREEIASRRGDGLWTWPMQLAEKAWCAPLGFRRVFLAALDRYGVAADADLARSFALGFGIQDAGQRHNDRFVALGELVRPRTAERKRTLPAEGRRTGRERPRQGADTRAPALDLSRSAG
;
A
#
# COMPACT_ATOMS: atom_id res chain seq x y z
N MET A 1 31.94 -49.38 50.23
CA MET A 1 30.77 -48.48 50.21
C MET A 1 31.33 -47.09 49.94
N ILE A 2 31.32 -46.67 48.67
CA ILE A 2 31.83 -45.37 48.25
C ILE A 2 30.62 -44.66 47.68
N GLU A 3 30.08 -43.69 48.41
CA GLU A 3 29.00 -42.84 47.91
C GLU A 3 29.61 -41.82 46.96
N ILE A 4 29.32 -41.98 45.68
CA ILE A 4 29.65 -41.01 44.65
C ILE A 4 28.49 -40.00 44.68
N GLY A 5 28.70 -38.88 45.37
CA GLY A 5 27.84 -37.72 45.26
C GLY A 5 27.96 -37.17 43.84
N PHE A 6 26.98 -37.48 43.00
CA PHE A 6 26.77 -36.76 41.75
C PHE A 6 26.24 -35.38 42.11
N ASP A 7 27.11 -34.39 41.96
CA ASP A 7 26.79 -32.97 42.00
C ASP A 7 25.89 -32.68 40.78
N ASP A 8 24.58 -32.62 41.01
CA ASP A 8 23.56 -32.27 40.02
C ASP A 8 23.35 -30.74 40.00
N ASP A 9 24.43 -29.96 39.85
CA ASP A 9 24.37 -28.49 39.70
C ASP A 9 24.60 -28.07 38.23
N GLY A 10 24.04 -28.84 37.29
CA GLY A 10 24.30 -28.70 35.86
C GLY A 10 23.16 -28.16 35.01
N LEU A 11 21.95 -27.97 35.55
CA LEU A 11 20.72 -27.87 34.74
C LEU A 11 19.96 -26.55 34.80
N ASP A 12 20.60 -25.43 35.14
CA ASP A 12 19.99 -24.10 34.90
C ASP A 12 21.02 -23.06 34.42
N ARG A 13 21.92 -23.45 33.51
CA ARG A 13 22.51 -22.44 32.63
C ARG A 13 21.55 -22.26 31.46
N PRO A 14 20.76 -21.17 31.39
CA PRO A 14 19.95 -20.91 30.21
C PRO A 14 20.89 -20.96 29.00
N ALA A 15 20.61 -21.87 28.07
CA ALA A 15 21.33 -21.93 26.81
C ALA A 15 21.38 -20.51 26.24
N PRO A 16 22.55 -20.02 25.77
CA PRO A 16 22.61 -18.68 25.20
C PRO A 16 21.55 -18.62 24.11
N ALA A 17 20.54 -17.77 24.31
CA ALA A 17 19.44 -17.59 23.37
C ALA A 17 20.08 -17.44 21.99
N THR A 18 19.82 -18.41 21.12
CA THR A 18 20.41 -18.46 19.78
C THR A 18 20.13 -17.12 19.14
N ARG A 19 21.17 -16.28 19.02
CA ARG A 19 21.05 -14.90 18.55
C ARG A 19 20.59 -15.00 17.11
N GLN A 20 19.29 -14.88 16.90
CA GLN A 20 18.70 -15.09 15.58
C GLN A 20 19.37 -14.10 14.62
N PRO A 21 19.92 -14.59 13.50
CA PRO A 21 20.61 -13.72 12.56
C PRO A 21 19.64 -12.66 12.05
N SER A 22 20.16 -11.46 11.81
CA SER A 22 19.34 -10.37 11.26
C SER A 22 18.83 -10.76 9.86
N PRO A 23 17.58 -10.39 9.52
CA PRO A 23 16.94 -10.84 8.27
C PRO A 23 17.55 -10.21 7.02
N ASP A 24 18.36 -9.16 7.20
CA ASP A 24 19.20 -8.54 6.18
C ASP A 24 20.66 -8.55 6.67
N ARG A 25 21.61 -8.62 5.73
CA ARG A 25 23.04 -8.64 6.03
C ARG A 25 23.61 -7.26 6.35
N ASP A 26 22.95 -6.21 5.84
CA ASP A 26 23.43 -4.84 5.94
C ASP A 26 23.08 -4.24 7.32
N TRP A 27 22.20 -4.89 8.08
CA TRP A 27 21.76 -4.46 9.40
C TRP A 27 21.97 -5.52 10.47
N ARG A 28 22.19 -5.09 11.71
CA ARG A 28 22.33 -5.95 12.89
C ARG A 28 21.38 -5.53 13.99
N ILE A 29 20.57 -6.48 14.43
CA ILE A 29 19.72 -6.33 15.61
C ILE A 29 20.53 -6.70 16.86
N LEU A 30 20.76 -5.72 17.72
CA LEU A 30 21.45 -5.84 19.00
C LEU A 30 20.42 -5.76 20.15
N GLU A 31 20.87 -5.93 21.39
CA GLU A 31 19.97 -5.78 22.55
C GLU A 31 19.71 -4.31 22.85
N GLU A 32 20.74 -3.49 22.65
CA GLU A 32 20.74 -2.04 22.81
C GLU A 32 20.06 -1.30 21.66
N GLY A 33 19.86 -1.94 20.50
CA GLY A 33 19.26 -1.26 19.35
C GLY A 33 19.61 -1.87 18.00
N LEU A 34 19.38 -1.08 16.95
CA LEU A 34 19.55 -1.48 15.55
C LEU A 34 20.75 -0.76 14.93
N GLU A 35 21.70 -1.51 14.41
CA GLU A 35 22.95 -1.00 13.83
C GLU A 35 23.01 -1.26 12.31
N HIS A 36 23.51 -0.29 11.55
CA HIS A 36 23.95 -0.45 10.16
C HIS A 36 25.49 -0.38 10.11
N PRO A 37 26.21 -1.52 10.13
CA PRO A 37 27.66 -1.55 10.32
C PRO A 37 28.44 -0.81 9.23
N ALA A 38 27.94 -0.83 7.98
CA ALA A 38 28.63 -0.20 6.87
C ALA A 38 28.70 1.33 6.98
N SER A 39 27.70 1.96 7.61
CA SER A 39 27.68 3.41 7.84
C SER A 39 27.95 3.81 9.29
N GLY A 40 28.06 2.84 10.20
CA GLY A 40 28.13 3.07 11.65
C GLY A 40 26.86 3.70 12.23
N TYR A 41 25.72 3.59 11.54
CA TYR A 41 24.48 4.19 12.01
C TYR A 41 23.85 3.33 13.11
N PHE A 42 23.37 3.95 14.17
CA PHE A 42 22.77 3.24 15.29
C PHE A 42 21.46 3.91 15.73
N ILE A 43 20.44 3.08 15.92
CA ILE A 43 19.14 3.46 16.46
C ILE A 43 18.99 2.77 17.80
N ALA A 44 18.98 3.54 18.88
CA ALA A 44 18.78 2.99 20.22
C ALA A 44 17.43 2.29 20.34
N ARG A 45 17.37 1.22 21.13
CA ARG A 45 16.16 0.46 21.38
C ARG A 45 15.04 1.35 21.92
N GLU A 46 15.38 2.25 22.82
CA GLU A 46 14.43 3.17 23.47
C GLU A 46 13.83 4.15 22.45
N GLU A 47 14.62 4.50 21.44
CA GLU A 47 14.21 5.40 20.38
C GLU A 47 13.45 4.70 19.27
N ILE A 48 13.46 3.36 19.18
CA ILE A 48 12.91 2.65 18.00
C ILE A 48 11.42 2.95 17.77
N ALA A 49 10.68 3.19 18.85
CA ALA A 49 9.25 3.52 18.84
C ALA A 49 8.97 5.04 18.74
N SER A 50 10.02 5.86 18.61
CA SER A 50 9.94 7.32 18.61
C SER A 50 9.00 7.84 17.52
N ARG A 51 8.18 8.81 17.92
CA ARG A 51 7.19 9.47 17.07
C ARG A 51 7.56 10.93 16.88
N ARG A 52 7.26 11.45 15.70
CA ARG A 52 7.32 12.86 15.37
C ARG A 52 6.05 13.56 15.83
N GLY A 53 6.05 14.90 15.83
CA GLY A 53 4.90 15.71 16.25
C GLY A 53 3.64 15.52 15.38
N ASP A 54 3.77 14.95 14.19
CA ASP A 54 2.69 14.61 13.26
C ASP A 54 2.14 13.19 13.42
N GLY A 55 2.60 12.44 14.44
CA GLY A 55 2.15 11.07 14.74
C GLY A 55 2.82 9.97 13.91
N LEU A 56 3.64 10.34 12.92
CA LEU A 56 4.44 9.39 12.13
C LEU A 56 5.64 8.89 12.93
N TRP A 57 6.14 7.72 12.55
CA TRP A 57 7.35 7.14 13.12
C TRP A 57 8.59 7.91 12.65
N THR A 58 9.47 8.23 13.59
CA THR A 58 10.67 9.03 13.33
C THR A 58 11.63 8.31 12.37
N TRP A 59 11.96 7.05 12.66
CA TRP A 59 13.03 6.34 11.96
C TRP A 59 12.74 6.00 10.50
N PRO A 60 11.56 5.50 10.11
CA PRO A 60 11.23 5.32 8.70
C PRO A 60 11.31 6.62 7.89
N MET A 61 10.90 7.75 8.47
CA MET A 61 10.98 9.05 7.81
C MET A 61 12.44 9.53 7.68
N GLN A 62 13.22 9.40 8.75
CA GLN A 62 14.61 9.88 8.78
C GLN A 62 15.56 9.06 7.90
N LEU A 63 15.34 7.74 7.82
CA LEU A 63 16.18 6.84 7.01
C LEU A 63 15.87 6.95 5.52
N ALA A 64 14.65 7.35 5.17
CA ALA A 64 14.29 7.62 3.79
C ALA A 64 15.10 8.76 3.16
N GLU A 65 15.56 9.72 3.96
CA GLU A 65 16.44 10.80 3.48
C GLU A 65 17.87 10.32 3.18
N LYS A 66 18.21 9.08 3.55
CA LYS A 66 19.57 8.55 3.42
C LYS A 66 19.67 7.64 2.20
N ALA A 67 20.39 8.11 1.18
CA ALA A 67 20.56 7.37 -0.09
C ALA A 67 21.20 5.97 0.06
N TRP A 68 21.93 5.72 1.16
CA TRP A 68 22.51 4.42 1.46
C TRP A 68 21.51 3.42 2.07
N CYS A 69 20.34 3.88 2.53
CA CYS A 69 19.35 3.03 3.18
C CYS A 69 18.49 2.31 2.12
N ALA A 70 18.69 0.99 2.00
CA ALA A 70 17.85 0.16 1.16
C ALA A 70 16.46 -0.05 1.80
N PRO A 71 15.35 0.38 1.17
CA PRO A 71 14.02 0.39 1.81
C PRO A 71 13.52 -1.00 2.23
N LEU A 72 13.69 -2.01 1.38
CA LEU A 72 13.23 -3.37 1.64
C LEU A 72 14.02 -4.04 2.77
N GLY A 73 15.35 -3.88 2.76
CA GLY A 73 16.23 -4.41 3.78
C GLY A 73 15.93 -3.79 5.15
N PHE A 74 15.86 -2.46 5.19
CA PHE A 74 15.52 -1.73 6.39
C PHE A 74 14.12 -2.11 6.92
N ARG A 75 13.09 -2.17 6.08
CA ARG A 75 11.73 -2.56 6.52
C ARG A 75 11.70 -3.94 7.18
N ARG A 76 12.35 -4.94 6.58
CA ARG A 76 12.39 -6.30 7.14
C ARG A 76 13.06 -6.34 8.50
N VAL A 77 14.18 -5.64 8.63
CA VAL A 77 14.96 -5.63 9.87
C VAL A 77 14.26 -4.79 10.94
N PHE A 78 13.67 -3.66 10.58
CA PHE A 78 12.92 -2.81 11.50
C PHE A 78 11.74 -3.57 12.10
N LEU A 79 10.96 -4.29 11.28
CA LEU A 79 9.86 -5.12 11.77
C LEU A 79 10.34 -6.26 12.69
N ALA A 80 11.46 -6.92 12.35
CA ALA A 80 12.05 -7.93 13.23
C ALA A 80 12.58 -7.34 14.54
N ALA A 81 13.09 -6.11 14.51
CA ALA A 81 13.53 -5.40 15.70
C ALA A 81 12.32 -5.03 16.59
N LEU A 82 11.23 -4.55 16.01
CA LEU A 82 9.99 -4.28 16.75
C LEU A 82 9.45 -5.53 17.45
N ASP A 83 9.42 -6.66 16.74
CA ASP A 83 9.01 -7.96 17.30
C ASP A 83 9.92 -8.37 18.47
N ARG A 84 11.25 -8.28 18.28
CA ARG A 84 12.23 -8.59 19.34
C ARG A 84 12.11 -7.68 20.56
N TYR A 85 11.80 -6.40 20.38
CA TYR A 85 11.69 -5.45 21.47
C TYR A 85 10.29 -5.37 22.09
N GLY A 86 9.32 -6.12 21.55
CA GLY A 86 7.94 -6.12 22.03
C GLY A 86 7.16 -4.85 21.69
N VAL A 87 7.54 -4.15 20.62
CA VAL A 87 6.87 -2.93 20.17
C VAL A 87 5.83 -3.28 19.11
N ALA A 88 4.57 -2.91 19.35
CA ALA A 88 3.49 -3.18 18.40
C ALA A 88 3.59 -2.28 17.16
N ALA A 89 3.59 -2.91 15.98
CA ALA A 89 3.43 -2.21 14.71
C ALA A 89 1.97 -1.74 14.56
N ASP A 90 1.77 -0.48 14.18
CA ASP A 90 0.45 0.12 13.95
C ASP A 90 0.26 0.58 12.49
N ALA A 91 -0.93 1.09 12.19
CA ALA A 91 -1.25 1.59 10.85
C ALA A 91 -0.38 2.81 10.47
N ASP A 92 0.04 3.61 11.45
CA ASP A 92 0.90 4.77 11.22
C ASP A 92 2.33 4.36 10.87
N LEU A 93 2.80 3.18 11.30
CA LEU A 93 4.07 2.61 10.84
C LEU A 93 4.04 2.35 9.34
N ALA A 94 2.97 1.69 8.87
CA ALA A 94 2.79 1.43 7.44
C ALA A 94 2.71 2.74 6.63
N ARG A 95 2.02 3.75 7.16
CA ARG A 95 1.96 5.09 6.55
C ARG A 95 3.34 5.75 6.51
N SER A 96 4.13 5.65 7.58
CA SER A 96 5.48 6.23 7.67
C SER A 96 6.42 5.61 6.64
N PHE A 97 6.37 4.28 6.45
CA PHE A 97 7.14 3.63 5.39
C PHE A 97 6.69 4.06 3.98
N ALA A 98 5.38 4.18 3.75
CA ALA A 98 4.86 4.60 2.45
C ALA A 98 5.21 6.06 2.11
N LEU A 99 5.22 6.95 3.10
CA LEU A 99 5.59 8.35 2.92
C LEU A 99 7.10 8.56 2.82
N GLY A 100 7.89 7.85 3.63
CA GLY A 100 9.35 7.94 3.58
C GLY A 100 9.92 7.32 2.31
N PHE A 101 9.63 6.03 2.06
CA PHE A 101 10.27 5.26 1.00
C PHE A 101 9.43 5.08 -0.27
N GLY A 102 8.19 5.58 -0.27
CA GLY A 102 7.23 5.40 -1.36
C GLY A 102 6.46 4.07 -1.28
N ILE A 103 5.46 3.93 -2.15
CA ILE A 103 4.71 2.68 -2.33
C ILE A 103 5.52 1.78 -3.27
N GLN A 104 6.06 0.69 -2.73
CA GLN A 104 6.79 -0.31 -3.52
C GLN A 104 5.84 -1.46 -3.86
N ASP A 105 5.49 -1.58 -5.15
CA ASP A 105 4.85 -2.78 -5.67
C ASP A 105 5.91 -3.90 -5.76
N ALA A 106 5.65 -5.04 -5.14
CA ALA A 106 6.58 -6.16 -5.06
C ALA A 106 6.91 -6.79 -6.44
N GLY A 107 6.22 -6.39 -7.52
CA GLY A 107 6.51 -6.78 -8.90
C GLY A 107 7.25 -5.72 -9.72
N GLN A 108 7.44 -4.51 -9.20
CA GLN A 108 8.03 -3.41 -9.96
C GLN A 108 9.55 -3.44 -9.81
N ARG A 109 10.20 -4.30 -10.62
CA ARG A 109 11.62 -4.14 -10.93
C ARG A 109 11.84 -2.70 -11.38
N HIS A 110 12.75 -2.01 -10.69
CA HIS A 110 13.31 -0.69 -10.98
C HIS A 110 13.10 -0.31 -12.45
N ASN A 111 11.97 0.30 -12.75
CA ASN A 111 11.78 1.02 -13.99
C ASN A 111 11.75 2.47 -13.54
N ASP A 112 12.75 3.24 -13.95
CA ASP A 112 12.85 4.69 -13.77
C ASP A 112 11.76 5.43 -14.57
N ARG A 113 10.51 4.98 -14.45
CA ARG A 113 9.35 5.52 -15.16
C ARG A 113 8.22 5.66 -14.16
N PHE A 114 7.74 6.87 -13.99
CA PHE A 114 6.53 7.17 -13.22
C PHE A 114 5.36 6.38 -13.82
N VAL A 115 4.80 5.45 -13.04
CA VAL A 115 3.56 4.75 -13.39
C VAL A 115 2.41 5.53 -12.75
N ALA A 116 1.43 5.92 -13.57
CA ALA A 116 0.28 6.67 -13.07
C ALA A 116 -0.57 5.79 -12.12
N LEU A 117 -1.03 6.35 -11.00
CA LEU A 117 -1.81 5.62 -9.98
C LEU A 117 -3.05 4.92 -10.57
N GLY A 118 -3.64 5.48 -11.64
CA GLY A 118 -4.77 4.87 -12.36
C GLY A 118 -4.43 3.58 -13.12
N GLU A 119 -3.16 3.29 -13.39
CA GLU A 119 -2.73 2.03 -13.99
C GLU A 119 -2.53 0.93 -12.95
N LEU A 120 -2.16 1.28 -11.72
CA LEU A 120 -2.03 0.35 -10.59
C LEU A 120 -3.40 -0.04 -10.02
N VAL A 121 -4.36 0.88 -10.06
CA VAL A 121 -5.72 0.64 -9.55
C VAL A 121 -6.61 0.20 -10.71
N ARG A 122 -6.76 -1.12 -10.92
CA ARG A 122 -7.92 -1.61 -11.70
C ARG A 122 -9.18 -1.34 -10.87
N PRO A 123 -10.09 -0.45 -11.29
CA PRO A 123 -11.41 -0.42 -10.69
C PRO A 123 -12.05 -1.80 -10.91
N ARG A 124 -12.46 -2.46 -9.82
CA ARG A 124 -13.27 -3.67 -9.88
C ARG A 124 -14.61 -3.30 -10.50
N THR A 125 -14.73 -3.42 -11.81
CA THR A 125 -16.00 -3.28 -12.51
C THR A 125 -16.91 -4.38 -11.99
N ALA A 126 -17.89 -4.00 -11.17
CA ALA A 126 -18.99 -4.88 -10.83
C ALA A 126 -19.61 -5.39 -12.14
N GLU A 127 -19.75 -6.71 -12.24
CA GLU A 127 -20.33 -7.39 -13.39
C GLU A 127 -21.66 -6.75 -13.79
N ARG A 128 -21.69 -6.05 -14.94
CA ARG A 128 -22.95 -5.80 -15.63
C ARG A 128 -23.45 -7.14 -16.13
N LYS A 129 -24.39 -7.74 -15.40
CA LYS A 129 -25.32 -8.74 -15.92
C LYS A 129 -25.80 -8.26 -17.29
N ARG A 130 -25.32 -8.89 -18.38
CA ARG A 130 -25.94 -8.80 -19.70
C ARG A 130 -27.27 -9.54 -19.60
N THR A 131 -28.31 -8.82 -19.18
CA THR A 131 -29.67 -9.20 -19.55
C THR A 131 -29.76 -9.09 -21.07
N LEU A 132 -30.06 -10.24 -21.70
CA LEU A 132 -30.36 -10.37 -23.12
C LEU A 132 -31.44 -9.35 -23.53
N PRO A 133 -31.31 -8.66 -24.68
CA PRO A 133 -32.44 -7.92 -25.22
C PRO A 133 -33.37 -8.92 -25.93
N ALA A 134 -34.48 -9.25 -25.30
CA ALA A 134 -35.63 -9.82 -26.00
C ALA A 134 -36.28 -8.68 -26.81
N GLU A 135 -36.27 -8.81 -28.13
CA GLU A 135 -37.02 -7.95 -29.04
C GLU A 135 -38.52 -8.04 -28.74
N GLY A 136 -39.07 -6.95 -28.19
CA GLY A 136 -40.47 -6.78 -27.82
C GLY A 136 -41.12 -5.62 -28.57
N ARG A 137 -41.51 -5.92 -29.80
CA ARG A 137 -42.50 -5.29 -30.68
C ARG A 137 -43.48 -4.26 -30.04
N ARG A 138 -43.37 -3.00 -30.51
CA ARG A 138 -44.41 -2.06 -30.98
C ARG A 138 -45.38 -1.33 -30.01
N THR A 139 -45.54 -0.05 -30.39
CA THR A 139 -46.74 0.83 -30.42
C THR A 139 -47.22 1.54 -29.17
N GLY A 140 -47.26 2.88 -29.26
CA GLY A 140 -48.33 3.66 -28.64
C GLY A 140 -48.01 5.10 -28.20
N ARG A 141 -48.31 6.05 -29.11
CA ARG A 141 -49.08 7.29 -28.84
C ARG A 141 -48.36 8.61 -28.49
N GLU A 142 -48.49 9.54 -29.45
CA GLU A 142 -48.67 11.00 -29.39
C GLU A 142 -47.75 11.90 -28.54
N ARG A 143 -47.12 12.90 -29.18
CA ARG A 143 -47.66 14.28 -29.23
C ARG A 143 -46.89 15.22 -30.19
N PRO A 144 -47.55 16.32 -30.63
CA PRO A 144 -47.19 17.11 -31.80
C PRO A 144 -46.19 18.23 -31.49
N ARG A 145 -45.42 18.66 -32.49
CA ARG A 145 -44.71 19.95 -32.46
C ARG A 145 -45.10 20.78 -33.68
N GLN A 146 -46.07 21.65 -33.45
CA GLN A 146 -46.33 22.86 -34.24
C GLN A 146 -45.21 23.89 -33.99
N GLY A 147 -44.91 24.68 -35.01
CA GLY A 147 -43.92 25.77 -34.98
C GLY A 147 -43.17 25.82 -36.32
N ALA A 148 -43.87 26.08 -37.42
CA ALA A 148 -44.10 27.42 -37.97
C ALA A 148 -42.95 27.85 -38.88
N ASP A 149 -43.18 27.77 -40.20
CA ASP A 149 -42.43 28.57 -41.17
C ASP A 149 -43.35 28.98 -42.34
N THR A 150 -43.56 30.30 -42.39
CA THR A 150 -43.74 31.18 -43.57
C THR A 150 -44.94 31.02 -44.53
N ARG A 151 -45.95 31.86 -44.27
CA ARG A 151 -46.66 32.79 -45.18
C ARG A 151 -46.43 32.61 -46.72
N ALA A 152 -47.40 31.93 -47.38
CA ALA A 152 -48.29 32.32 -48.50
C ALA A 152 -47.79 33.22 -49.68
N PRO A 153 -48.55 33.33 -50.80
CA PRO A 153 -49.17 32.30 -51.66
C PRO A 153 -48.96 32.60 -53.17
N ALA A 154 -49.02 31.60 -54.06
CA ALA A 154 -49.28 31.83 -55.49
C ALA A 154 -49.80 30.57 -56.18
N LEU A 155 -51.10 30.56 -56.49
CA LEU A 155 -51.66 30.46 -57.84
C LEU A 155 -53.08 29.91 -57.77
N ASP A 156 -53.99 30.85 -57.99
CA ASP A 156 -55.37 30.68 -58.38
C ASP A 156 -55.45 29.82 -59.66
N LEU A 157 -56.26 28.76 -59.62
CA LEU A 157 -56.74 28.10 -60.83
C LEU A 157 -58.11 27.46 -60.55
N SER A 158 -59.09 28.32 -60.26
CA SER A 158 -60.50 27.90 -60.29
C SER A 158 -61.02 27.96 -61.73
N ARG A 159 -61.20 26.78 -62.33
CA ARG A 159 -62.01 26.63 -63.54
C ARG A 159 -63.49 26.80 -63.21
N SER A 160 -64.12 27.69 -63.98
CA SER A 160 -65.44 27.58 -64.62
C SER A 160 -66.68 27.33 -63.77
N ALA A 161 -67.56 28.34 -63.73
CA ALA A 161 -69.01 28.17 -63.85
C ALA A 161 -69.64 29.46 -64.41
N GLY A 162 -70.38 29.36 -65.52
CA GLY A 162 -71.27 30.40 -66.04
C GLY A 162 -70.80 31.06 -67.33
#